data_AF-A0A1A9Z1B2-F1
#
_entry.id   AF-A0A1A9Z1B2-F1
#
_cell.length_a   1.000
_cell.length_b   1.000
_cell.length_c   1.000
_cell.angle_alpha   90.00
_cell.angle_beta   90.00
_cell.angle_gamma   90.00
#
_symmetry.space_group_name_H-M   'P 1'
#
loop_
_entity.id
_entity.type
_entity.pdbx_description
1 polymer ?
#
loop_
_entity_poly.entity_id
_entity_poly.type
_entity_poly.pdbx_seq_one_letter_code
_entity_poly.pdbx_strand_id
1 'polypeptide(L)'
;MGMHLTFLNDFGPCFLNPIQSRFDMEKLIIPHPEEHMHYVLKIIQTIPVTVFTKNSNGWLKDIVTSGCDVIALDWSVDMELARKQVGKHVSLQGNMDPYVLYSENSYIQKETDLILSQFGFGEGHIFSLGHGILPDTDPKKVQFLVDSVHQLSKKYHQKIY
;
A
#
# COMPACT_ATOMS: atom_id res chain seq x y z
N MET A 1 31.25 6.33 2.55
CA MET A 1 31.64 7.59 1.86
C MET A 1 33.04 8.09 2.22
N GLY A 2 33.85 7.38 3.04
CA GLY A 2 35.24 7.78 3.32
C GLY A 2 35.41 8.96 4.28
N MET A 3 34.32 9.51 4.83
CA MET A 3 34.37 10.59 5.82
C MET A 3 34.29 10.06 7.25
N HIS A 4 35.12 10.60 8.14
CA HIS A 4 35.11 10.24 9.55
C HIS A 4 33.95 10.97 10.27
N LEU A 5 32.95 10.20 10.66
CA LEU A 5 31.82 10.66 11.46
C LEU A 5 32.15 10.52 12.95
N THR A 6 31.95 11.58 13.72
CA THR A 6 32.14 11.58 15.18
C THR A 6 30.84 12.00 15.85
N PHE A 7 30.46 11.35 16.94
CA PHE A 7 29.29 11.77 17.72
C PHE A 7 29.76 12.66 18.87
N LEU A 8 29.31 13.91 18.87
CA LEU A 8 29.51 14.82 19.99
C LEU A 8 28.27 14.75 20.88
N ASN A 9 28.46 14.56 22.19
CA ASN A 9 27.37 14.60 23.16
C ASN A 9 26.60 15.92 23.01
N ASP A 10 25.28 15.85 23.02
CA ASP A 10 24.33 16.97 22.88
C ASP A 10 24.27 17.68 21.51
N PHE A 11 25.13 17.33 20.54
CA PHE A 11 25.15 17.95 19.20
C PHE A 11 24.93 16.97 18.03
N GLY A 12 24.96 15.66 18.29
CA GLY A 12 24.70 14.64 17.28
C GLY A 12 25.92 14.34 16.38
N PRO A 13 25.71 13.73 15.20
CA PRO A 13 26.80 13.36 14.31
C PRO A 13 27.45 14.58 13.66
N CYS A 14 28.77 14.71 13.79
CA CYS A 14 29.58 15.76 13.17
C CYS A 14 30.67 15.15 12.28
N PHE A 15 30.90 15.77 11.13
CA PHE A 15 32.07 15.50 10.30
C PHE A 15 33.21 16.40 10.74
N LEU A 16 34.36 15.81 11.09
CA LEU A 16 35.53 16.57 11.52
C LEU A 16 36.10 17.45 10.39
N ASN A 17 35.99 16.96 9.15
CA ASN A 17 36.39 17.69 7.94
C ASN A 17 35.18 17.73 7.00
N PRO A 18 34.27 18.72 7.16
CA PRO A 18 33.13 18.87 6.26
C PRO A 18 33.62 19.24 4.84
N ILE A 19 32.85 18.88 3.83
CA ILE A 19 33.14 19.20 2.42
C ILE A 19 33.05 20.71 2.25
N GLN A 20 34.15 21.36 1.87
CA GLN A 20 34.19 22.83 1.66
C GLN A 20 34.62 23.21 0.24
N SER A 21 35.14 22.26 -0.54
CA SER A 21 35.67 22.52 -1.88
C SER A 21 35.40 21.37 -2.86
N ARG A 22 35.62 21.64 -4.16
CA ARG A 22 35.56 20.63 -5.21
C ARG A 22 36.61 19.52 -5.02
N PHE A 23 37.77 19.86 -4.48
CA PHE A 23 38.81 18.88 -4.14
C PHE A 23 38.36 17.91 -3.03
N ASP A 24 37.50 18.35 -2.10
CA ASP A 24 36.93 17.48 -1.08
C ASP A 24 35.85 16.55 -1.66
N MET A 25 35.11 17.01 -2.68
CA MET A 25 34.15 16.17 -3.42
C MET A 25 34.85 15.02 -4.16
N GLU A 26 36.04 15.26 -4.72
CA GLU A 26 36.82 14.23 -5.44
C GLU A 26 37.31 13.10 -4.53
N LYS A 27 37.36 13.32 -3.21
CA LYS A 27 37.73 12.30 -2.21
C LYS A 27 36.53 11.45 -1.77
N LEU A 28 35.30 11.81 -2.15
CA LEU A 28 34.13 11.05 -1.78
C LEU A 28 34.06 9.74 -2.58
N ILE A 29 33.93 8.64 -1.84
CA ILE A 29 33.66 7.35 -2.45
C ILE A 29 32.16 7.25 -2.67
N ILE A 30 31.75 7.15 -3.94
CA ILE A 30 30.40 6.75 -4.33
C ILE A 30 30.36 5.21 -4.28
N PRO A 31 29.73 4.61 -3.26
CA PRO A 31 29.67 3.16 -3.18
C PRO A 31 28.80 2.58 -4.30
N HIS A 32 29.26 1.52 -4.96
CA HIS A 32 28.40 0.68 -5.80
C HIS A 32 27.31 0.02 -4.92
N PRO A 33 26.02 0.32 -5.13
CA PRO A 33 24.96 -0.14 -4.23
C PRO A 33 24.84 -1.66 -4.12
N GLU A 34 25.11 -2.37 -5.23
CA GLU A 34 25.07 -3.84 -5.30
C GLU A 34 26.15 -4.51 -4.45
N GLU A 35 27.32 -3.89 -4.34
CA GLU A 35 28.46 -4.45 -3.60
C GLU A 35 28.48 -4.00 -2.14
N HIS A 36 28.13 -2.73 -1.88
CA HIS A 36 28.38 -2.09 -0.59
C HIS A 36 27.10 -1.72 0.18
N MET A 37 25.93 -1.77 -0.47
CA MET A 37 24.64 -1.38 0.12
C MET A 37 23.58 -2.48 -0.01
N HIS A 38 24.01 -3.74 0.08
CA HIS A 38 23.12 -4.91 -0.02
C HIS A 38 21.90 -4.85 0.91
N TYR A 39 22.01 -4.20 2.08
CA TYR A 39 20.88 -3.99 2.98
C TYR A 39 19.79 -3.09 2.38
N VAL A 40 20.16 -2.06 1.61
CA VAL A 40 19.20 -1.20 0.90
C VAL A 40 18.50 -1.99 -0.19
N LEU A 41 19.25 -2.76 -0.98
CA LEU A 41 18.67 -3.61 -2.03
C LEU A 41 17.75 -4.67 -1.45
N LYS A 42 18.14 -5.29 -0.33
CA LYS A 42 17.32 -6.25 0.40
C LYS A 42 16.04 -5.62 0.92
N ILE A 43 16.10 -4.39 1.45
CA ILE A 43 14.91 -3.64 1.88
C ILE A 43 14.00 -3.38 0.67
N ILE A 44 14.53 -2.89 -0.45
CA ILE A 44 13.74 -2.63 -1.66
C ILE A 44 12.99 -3.89 -2.13
N GLN A 45 13.65 -5.05 -2.10
CA GLN A 45 13.02 -6.33 -2.46
C GLN A 45 11.92 -6.78 -1.49
N THR A 46 11.86 -6.23 -0.27
CA THR A 46 10.81 -6.55 0.71
C THR A 46 9.65 -5.56 0.72
N ILE A 47 9.72 -4.47 -0.05
CA ILE A 47 8.65 -3.47 -0.13
C ILE A 47 7.56 -3.99 -1.07
N PRO A 48 6.31 -4.16 -0.61
CA PRO A 48 5.22 -4.61 -1.48
C PRO A 48 4.94 -3.62 -2.61
N VAL A 49 4.79 -4.14 -3.82
CA VAL A 49 4.44 -3.37 -5.02
C VAL A 49 2.97 -3.56 -5.35
N THR A 50 2.24 -2.44 -5.43
CA THR A 50 0.83 -2.42 -5.85
C THR A 50 0.70 -1.92 -7.29
N VAL A 51 -0.03 -2.66 -8.13
CA VAL A 51 -0.38 -2.23 -9.49
C VAL A 51 -1.87 -1.87 -9.52
N PHE A 52 -2.17 -0.68 -10.06
CA PHE A 52 -3.54 -0.22 -10.27
C PHE A 52 -3.75 0.12 -11.75
N THR A 53 -4.72 -0.54 -12.36
CA THR A 53 -5.25 -0.19 -13.68
C THR A 53 -6.75 -0.02 -13.54
N LYS A 54 -7.26 1.19 -13.76
CA LYS A 54 -8.71 1.43 -13.75
C LYS A 54 -9.39 0.64 -14.89
N ASN A 55 -10.55 0.07 -14.62
CA ASN A 55 -11.33 -0.83 -15.46
C ASN A 55 -10.57 -2.11 -15.86
N SER A 56 -9.89 -2.75 -14.90
CA SER A 56 -8.99 -3.89 -15.13
C SER A 56 -9.66 -5.25 -15.37
N ASN A 57 -10.99 -5.32 -15.48
CA ASN A 57 -11.75 -6.59 -15.61
C ASN A 57 -11.18 -7.60 -16.62
N GLY A 58 -10.62 -7.15 -17.75
CA GLY A 58 -10.07 -8.02 -18.79
C GLY A 58 -8.60 -8.41 -18.60
N TRP A 59 -7.89 -7.81 -17.64
CA TRP A 59 -6.42 -7.80 -17.59
C TRP A 59 -5.84 -8.39 -16.30
N LEU A 60 -6.68 -8.84 -15.36
CA LEU A 60 -6.21 -9.29 -14.04
C LEU A 60 -5.13 -10.38 -14.12
N LYS A 61 -5.30 -11.35 -15.03
CA LYS A 61 -4.30 -12.42 -15.25
C LYS A 61 -2.98 -11.88 -15.76
N ASP A 62 -3.01 -10.92 -16.67
CA ASP A 62 -1.80 -10.31 -17.21
C ASP A 62 -1.09 -9.48 -16.14
N ILE A 63 -1.86 -8.75 -15.31
CA ILE A 63 -1.29 -7.96 -14.20
C ILE A 63 -0.60 -8.88 -13.19
N VAL A 64 -1.16 -10.05 -12.87
CA VAL A 64 -0.49 -11.04 -12.01
C VAL A 64 0.90 -11.42 -12.53
N THR A 65 1.09 -11.49 -13.86
CA THR A 65 2.40 -11.82 -14.45
C THR A 65 3.47 -10.73 -14.26
N SER A 66 3.08 -9.52 -13.85
CA SER A 66 4.03 -8.43 -13.55
C SER A 66 4.91 -8.70 -12.32
N GLY A 67 4.52 -9.67 -11.47
CA GLY A 67 5.20 -9.95 -10.20
C GLY A 67 4.83 -8.98 -9.08
N CYS A 68 3.75 -8.22 -9.23
CA CYS A 68 3.22 -7.36 -8.17
C CYS A 68 2.68 -8.17 -6.98
N ASP A 69 2.80 -7.61 -5.77
CA ASP A 69 2.28 -8.21 -4.54
C ASP A 69 0.79 -7.92 -4.34
N VAL A 70 0.31 -6.81 -4.90
CA VAL A 70 -1.08 -6.34 -4.74
C VAL A 70 -1.64 -5.83 -6.07
N ILE A 71 -2.88 -6.20 -6.38
CA ILE A 71 -3.67 -5.61 -7.47
C ILE A 71 -4.77 -4.74 -6.87
N ALA A 72 -4.75 -3.45 -7.19
CA ALA A 72 -5.82 -2.54 -6.83
C ALA A 72 -6.95 -2.59 -7.87
N LEU A 73 -8.18 -2.54 -7.40
CA LEU A 73 -9.41 -2.70 -8.16
C LEU A 73 -10.30 -1.47 -8.00
N ASP A 74 -10.97 -1.07 -9.08
CA ASP A 74 -12.10 -0.15 -9.00
C ASP A 74 -13.44 -0.90 -8.90
N TRP A 75 -14.52 -0.13 -8.65
CA TRP A 75 -15.86 -0.66 -8.38
C TRP A 75 -16.49 -1.38 -9.57
N SER A 76 -15.96 -1.25 -10.78
CA SER A 76 -16.44 -2.01 -11.94
C SER A 76 -16.03 -3.48 -11.90
N VAL A 77 -15.07 -3.85 -11.03
CA VAL A 77 -14.56 -5.23 -10.92
C VAL A 77 -15.27 -5.95 -9.78
N ASP A 78 -15.81 -7.13 -10.01
CA ASP A 78 -16.38 -7.96 -8.94
C ASP A 78 -15.25 -8.54 -8.07
N MET A 79 -15.29 -8.26 -6.76
CA MET A 79 -14.25 -8.67 -5.81
C MET A 79 -14.15 -10.20 -5.66
N GLU A 80 -15.27 -10.92 -5.71
CA GLU A 80 -15.29 -12.38 -5.59
C GLU A 80 -14.66 -13.03 -6.84
N LEU A 81 -15.01 -12.54 -8.02
CA LEU A 81 -14.42 -12.99 -9.29
C LEU A 81 -12.93 -12.67 -9.36
N ALA A 82 -12.53 -11.46 -8.97
CA ALA A 82 -11.12 -11.08 -8.92
C ALA A 82 -10.34 -12.01 -8.00
N ARG A 83 -10.84 -12.27 -6.78
CA ARG A 83 -10.22 -13.19 -5.81
C ARG A 83 -10.05 -14.59 -6.38
N LYS A 84 -11.06 -15.11 -7.07
CA LYS A 84 -10.99 -16.41 -7.75
C LYS A 84 -9.95 -16.43 -8.87
N GLN A 85 -9.81 -15.34 -9.62
CA GLN A 85 -8.90 -15.26 -10.76
C GLN A 85 -7.42 -15.14 -10.34
N VAL A 86 -7.12 -14.34 -9.32
CA VAL A 86 -5.73 -14.11 -8.86
C VAL A 86 -5.25 -15.19 -7.88
N GLY A 87 -6.19 -15.91 -7.25
CA GLY A 87 -5.88 -16.97 -6.30
C GLY A 87 -5.14 -16.46 -5.06
N LYS A 88 -4.21 -17.26 -4.54
CA LYS A 88 -3.39 -16.91 -3.35
C LYS A 88 -2.06 -16.23 -3.70
N HIS A 89 -1.85 -15.90 -4.97
CA HIS A 89 -0.58 -15.39 -5.46
C HIS A 89 -0.40 -13.89 -5.18
N VAL A 90 -1.50 -13.14 -5.14
CA VAL A 90 -1.51 -11.68 -5.10
C VAL A 90 -2.63 -11.22 -4.18
N SER A 91 -2.37 -10.19 -3.36
CA SER A 91 -3.41 -9.56 -2.54
C SER A 91 -4.27 -8.62 -3.39
N LEU A 92 -5.50 -8.35 -2.96
CA LEU A 92 -6.41 -7.42 -3.63
C LEU A 92 -6.60 -6.17 -2.79
N GLN A 93 -6.54 -5.00 -3.44
CA GLN A 93 -6.86 -3.71 -2.82
C GLN A 93 -8.10 -3.10 -3.46
N GLY A 94 -9.01 -2.53 -2.67
CA GLY A 94 -10.22 -1.88 -3.18
C GLY A 94 -11.52 -2.40 -2.55
N ASN A 95 -12.68 -2.15 -3.15
CA ASN A 95 -12.85 -1.50 -4.46
C ASN A 95 -14.06 -0.54 -4.50
N MET A 96 -14.42 0.04 -3.35
CA MET A 96 -15.63 0.85 -3.18
C MET A 96 -15.70 2.06 -4.13
N ASP A 97 -16.87 2.32 -4.71
CA ASP A 97 -17.12 3.55 -5.46
C ASP A 97 -17.05 4.76 -4.51
N PRO A 98 -16.20 5.79 -4.76
CA PRO A 98 -16.09 6.96 -3.89
C PRO A 98 -17.42 7.72 -3.73
N TYR A 99 -18.37 7.61 -4.68
CA TYR A 99 -19.67 8.27 -4.57
C TYR A 99 -20.55 7.70 -3.45
N VAL A 100 -20.24 6.49 -2.95
CA VAL A 100 -20.90 5.90 -1.79
C VAL A 100 -20.81 6.80 -0.56
N LEU A 101 -19.75 7.62 -0.46
CA LEU A 101 -19.52 8.52 0.68
C LEU A 101 -20.51 9.70 0.76
N TYR A 102 -21.27 9.99 -0.31
CA TYR A 102 -22.36 10.98 -0.28
C TYR A 102 -23.68 10.40 0.26
N SER A 103 -23.76 9.09 0.43
CA SER A 103 -24.97 8.41 0.90
C SER A 103 -25.11 8.47 2.42
N GLU A 104 -26.27 8.04 2.91
CA GLU A 104 -26.49 7.84 4.35
C GLU A 104 -25.54 6.80 4.95
N ASN A 105 -25.23 6.93 6.24
CA ASN A 105 -24.27 6.05 6.93
C ASN A 105 -24.70 4.58 6.85
N SER A 106 -26.01 4.30 6.90
CA SER A 106 -26.55 2.95 6.72
C SER A 106 -26.20 2.34 5.36
N TYR A 107 -26.16 3.16 4.30
CA TYR A 107 -25.78 2.71 2.97
C TYR A 107 -24.26 2.47 2.87
N ILE A 108 -23.44 3.37 3.43
CA ILE A 108 -21.99 3.18 3.51
C ILE A 108 -21.65 1.86 4.23
N GLN A 109 -22.31 1.60 5.36
CA GLN A 109 -22.13 0.37 6.12
C GLN A 109 -22.55 -0.86 5.32
N LYS A 110 -23.69 -0.80 4.63
CA LYS A 110 -24.19 -1.89 3.77
C LYS A 110 -23.21 -2.22 2.65
N GLU A 111 -22.71 -1.20 1.95
CA GLU A 111 -21.76 -1.37 0.85
C GLU A 111 -20.41 -1.90 1.35
N THR A 112 -19.98 -1.44 2.54
CA THR A 112 -18.80 -1.97 3.23
C THR A 112 -18.95 -3.46 3.52
N ASP A 113 -20.07 -3.88 4.10
CA ASP A 113 -20.35 -5.29 4.41
C ASP A 113 -20.41 -6.14 3.13
N LEU A 114 -21.00 -5.61 2.05
CA LEU A 114 -21.06 -6.27 0.75
C LEU A 114 -19.66 -6.58 0.22
N ILE A 115 -18.79 -5.58 0.10
CA ILE A 115 -17.42 -5.75 -0.43
C ILE A 115 -16.61 -6.71 0.44
N LEU A 116 -16.69 -6.57 1.77
CA LEU A 116 -16.02 -7.50 2.70
C LEU A 116 -16.54 -8.93 2.53
N SER A 117 -17.84 -9.11 2.31
CA SER A 117 -18.44 -10.44 2.08
C SER A 117 -18.04 -11.06 0.75
N GLN A 118 -17.89 -10.25 -0.31
CA GLN A 118 -17.45 -10.70 -1.63
C GLN A 118 -15.98 -11.14 -1.60
N PHE A 119 -15.13 -10.44 -0.84
CA PHE A 119 -13.79 -10.97 -0.58
C PHE A 119 -13.90 -12.25 0.26
N GLY A 120 -14.51 -12.19 1.44
CA GLY A 120 -14.76 -13.34 2.32
C GLY A 120 -13.65 -13.61 3.33
N PHE A 121 -13.60 -14.82 3.88
CA PHE A 121 -12.67 -15.19 4.96
C PHE A 121 -11.19 -15.24 4.53
N GLY A 122 -10.29 -14.88 5.44
CA GLY A 122 -8.85 -15.02 5.28
C GLY A 122 -8.12 -13.71 4.96
N GLU A 123 -6.83 -13.84 4.68
CA GLU A 123 -5.93 -12.70 4.46
C GLU A 123 -5.84 -12.28 2.99
N GLY A 124 -5.24 -11.11 2.74
CA GLY A 124 -4.93 -10.62 1.40
C GLY A 124 -5.93 -9.60 0.84
N HIS A 125 -6.78 -8.98 1.68
CA HIS A 125 -7.63 -7.86 1.31
C HIS A 125 -7.17 -6.58 1.98
N ILE A 126 -6.91 -5.55 1.17
CA ILE A 126 -6.69 -4.18 1.62
C ILE A 126 -7.92 -3.38 1.19
N PHE A 127 -8.82 -3.09 2.11
CA PHE A 127 -10.00 -2.29 1.77
C PHE A 127 -9.56 -0.88 1.31
N SER A 128 -10.10 -0.43 0.19
CA SER A 128 -9.85 0.91 -0.35
C SER A 128 -11.02 1.35 -1.22
N LEU A 129 -11.09 2.65 -1.51
CA LEU A 129 -11.86 3.14 -2.64
C LEU A 129 -11.20 2.71 -3.96
N GLY A 130 -12.01 2.60 -5.00
CA GLY A 130 -11.59 2.34 -6.37
C GLY A 130 -11.04 3.57 -7.12
N HIS A 131 -11.08 4.74 -6.48
CA HIS A 131 -10.53 6.00 -6.97
C HIS A 131 -10.28 6.94 -5.79
N GLY A 132 -9.60 8.06 -6.02
CA GLY A 132 -9.41 9.10 -5.01
C GLY A 132 -10.72 9.67 -4.48
N ILE A 133 -10.72 10.03 -3.20
CA ILE A 133 -11.78 10.78 -2.52
C ILE A 133 -12.04 12.09 -3.27
N LEU A 134 -13.31 12.51 -3.37
CA LEU A 134 -13.67 13.78 -4.00
C LEU A 134 -13.42 14.96 -3.04
N PRO A 135 -12.99 16.14 -3.52
CA PRO A 135 -12.58 17.26 -2.65
C PRO A 135 -13.63 17.75 -1.65
N ASP A 136 -14.91 17.59 -1.97
CA ASP A 136 -16.06 18.03 -1.17
C ASP A 136 -16.67 16.90 -0.31
N THR A 137 -16.04 15.73 -0.27
CA THR A 137 -16.49 14.63 0.60
C THR A 137 -16.37 15.03 2.08
N ASP A 138 -17.44 14.88 2.86
CA ASP A 138 -17.42 15.14 4.30
C ASP A 138 -16.41 14.19 5.01
N PRO A 139 -15.38 14.70 5.68
CA PRO A 139 -14.42 13.87 6.41
C PRO A 139 -15.06 12.94 7.45
N LYS A 140 -16.24 13.29 8.01
CA LYS A 140 -16.97 12.42 8.92
C LYS A 140 -17.50 11.16 8.23
N LYS A 141 -17.82 11.22 6.94
CA LYS A 141 -18.21 10.06 6.12
C LYS A 141 -17.03 9.12 5.91
N VAL A 142 -15.84 9.68 5.69
CA VAL A 142 -14.59 8.91 5.59
C VAL A 142 -14.27 8.21 6.91
N GLN A 143 -14.36 8.94 8.03
CA GLN A 143 -14.17 8.36 9.37
C GLN A 143 -15.16 7.21 9.61
N PHE A 144 -16.43 7.42 9.29
CA PHE A 144 -17.46 6.38 9.43
C PHE A 144 -17.17 5.14 8.58
N LEU A 145 -16.69 5.31 7.34
CA LEU A 145 -16.26 4.20 6.49
C LEU A 145 -15.10 3.42 7.14
N VAL A 146 -14.06 4.11 7.60
CA VAL A 146 -12.89 3.48 8.25
C VAL A 146 -13.32 2.67 9.48
N ASP A 147 -14.17 3.25 10.34
CA ASP A 147 -14.71 2.58 11.52
C ASP A 147 -15.56 1.36 11.15
N SER A 148 -16.40 1.49 10.10
CA SER A 148 -17.22 0.40 9.58
C SER A 148 -16.35 -0.76 9.06
N VAL A 149 -15.29 -0.48 8.31
CA VAL A 149 -14.34 -1.50 7.82
C VAL A 149 -13.71 -2.23 9.01
N HIS A 150 -13.15 -1.51 9.99
CA HIS A 150 -12.52 -2.13 11.15
C HIS A 150 -13.48 -2.94 12.01
N GLN A 151 -14.75 -2.51 12.13
CA GLN A 151 -15.74 -3.23 12.91
C GLN A 151 -16.21 -4.50 12.19
N LEU A 152 -16.61 -4.37 10.92
CA LEU A 152 -17.25 -5.44 10.16
C LEU A 152 -16.26 -6.50 9.67
N SER A 153 -15.00 -6.13 9.41
CA SER A 153 -14.00 -7.07 8.89
C SER A 153 -13.62 -8.14 9.92
N LYS A 154 -13.69 -7.85 11.22
CA LYS A 154 -13.27 -8.76 12.31
C LYS A 154 -13.81 -10.17 12.17
N LYS A 155 -15.07 -10.33 11.75
CA LYS A 155 -15.72 -11.66 11.60
C LYS A 155 -15.01 -12.55 10.56
N TYR A 156 -14.33 -11.97 9.57
CA TYR A 156 -13.62 -12.70 8.51
C TYR A 156 -12.22 -13.20 8.92
N HIS A 157 -11.74 -12.80 10.11
CA HIS A 157 -10.40 -13.14 10.63
C HIS A 157 -10.43 -13.84 12.00
N GLN A 158 -11.62 -14.11 12.55
CA GLN A 158 -11.74 -14.87 13.80
C GLN A 158 -11.38 -16.34 13.55
N LYS A 159 -10.39 -16.85 14.30
CA LYS A 159 -10.07 -18.29 14.31
C LYS A 159 -11.22 -19.03 14.98
N ILE A 160 -11.87 -19.92 14.23
CA ILE A 160 -12.77 -20.92 14.80
C ILE A 160 -11.86 -21.95 15.49
N TYR A 161 -11.91 -22.01 16.82
CA TYR A 161 -11.23 -23.03 17.63
C TYR A 161 -12.11 -24.27 17.78
#